data_AF-A0A1B7TBW1-F1
#
_entry.id   AF-A0A1B7TBW1-F1
#
_cell.length_a   1.000
_cell.length_b   1.000
_cell.length_c   1.000
_cell.angle_alpha   90.00
_cell.angle_beta   90.00
_cell.angle_gamma   90.00
#
_symmetry.space_group_name_H-M   'P 1'
#
loop_
_entity.id
_entity.type
_entity.pdbx_description
1 polymer ?
#
loop_
_entity_poly.entity_id
_entity_poly.type
_entity_poly.pdbx_seq_one_letter_code
_entity_poly.pdbx_strand_id
1 'polypeptide(L)'
;MTLITIKESNELQCKIQELKNGNSYQIVKNTLKSTPSILRKKLHIEYPNQVKDEDVDYLIKKFSEVEQDIILLIKELNCYKERHIQYAVHSKNIITSFKELFEKKDWEELFDLTSIKKTELNPASNNKNTVLSSSTDSTENLSEKHTGTIHSHHMNSLIIRKAINENKYINEKQSQGKLKEFNLEKYLQNGLINIEEKLKPVCDFYDQKIIGNLEKLNKDVILHIRKSIKIREFMIDDYNRYKAKFERIETKELDSDLNILEEKNYKYLMRKLNNAILEYETTNCVMKRDLSFFLNNLLPTFIKTWFKQFYFTVFSIAHLLYQNIGNCQEINKFTKELIPFSKSTVNTKCLKSYPLIKNEYDDAIKVYKKLVKKESSLCKSLVNLVQI
;
A
#
# COMPACT_ATOMS: atom_id res chain seq x y z
N MET A 1 31.22 8.47 70.03
CA MET A 1 30.48 7.51 69.15
C MET A 1 29.22 8.12 68.52
N THR A 2 29.12 9.44 68.38
CA THR A 2 27.86 10.12 67.94
C THR A 2 28.02 10.95 66.65
N LEU A 3 29.24 11.05 66.11
CA LEU A 3 29.55 11.80 64.88
C LEU A 3 29.50 10.95 63.59
N ILE A 4 29.61 9.62 63.72
CA ILE A 4 29.59 8.70 62.57
C ILE A 4 28.14 8.52 62.05
N THR A 5 27.16 8.49 62.96
CA THR A 5 25.73 8.34 62.64
C THR A 5 25.11 9.53 61.90
N ILE A 6 25.60 10.77 62.15
CA ILE A 6 25.06 11.98 61.48
C ILE A 6 25.58 12.08 60.04
N LYS A 7 26.83 11.68 59.80
CA LYS A 7 27.45 11.76 58.47
C LYS A 7 26.87 10.73 57.51
N GLU A 8 26.63 9.50 57.99
CA GLU A 8 25.93 8.46 57.25
C GLU A 8 24.48 8.85 56.96
N SER A 9 23.80 9.52 57.90
CA SER A 9 22.43 10.01 57.71
C SER A 9 22.33 11.06 56.59
N ASN A 10 23.27 12.00 56.53
CA ASN A 10 23.29 13.04 55.49
C ASN A 10 23.61 12.48 54.10
N GLU A 11 24.50 11.50 53.99
CA GLU A 11 24.81 10.86 52.71
C GLU A 11 23.62 10.03 52.19
N LEU A 12 22.91 9.35 53.09
CA LEU A 12 21.67 8.64 52.75
C LEU A 12 20.57 9.60 52.32
N GLN A 13 20.43 10.75 52.98
CA GLN A 13 19.49 11.81 52.58
C GLN A 13 19.82 12.36 51.18
N CYS A 14 21.08 12.62 50.87
CA CYS A 14 21.51 13.04 49.52
C CYS A 14 21.20 11.97 48.46
N LYS A 15 21.52 10.70 48.70
CA LYS A 15 21.21 9.60 47.76
C LYS A 15 19.69 9.43 47.57
N ILE A 16 18.90 9.58 48.63
CA ILE A 16 17.44 9.57 48.53
C ILE A 16 16.93 10.78 47.75
N GLN A 17 17.54 11.96 47.92
CA GLN A 17 17.20 13.17 47.17
C GLN A 17 17.52 13.00 45.67
N GLU A 18 18.68 12.43 45.34
CA GLU A 18 19.08 12.10 43.97
C GLU A 18 18.14 11.07 43.34
N LEU A 19 17.77 10.02 44.07
CA LEU A 19 16.78 9.04 43.62
C LEU A 19 15.39 9.68 43.42
N LYS A 20 14.98 10.58 44.32
CA LYS A 20 13.72 11.35 44.19
C LYS A 20 13.75 12.34 43.01
N ASN A 21 14.91 12.87 42.68
CA ASN A 21 15.09 13.80 41.57
C ASN A 21 15.37 13.08 40.24
N GLY A 22 15.72 11.79 40.28
CA GLY A 22 15.93 10.96 39.11
C GLY A 22 14.68 10.85 38.23
N ASN A 23 14.88 10.91 36.91
CA ASN A 23 13.81 10.84 35.91
C ASN A 23 12.88 9.64 36.12
N SER A 24 13.41 8.47 36.47
CA SER A 24 12.63 7.25 36.70
C SER A 24 11.64 7.39 37.86
N TYR A 25 12.05 8.02 38.97
CA TYR A 25 11.15 8.25 40.11
C TYR A 25 10.09 9.29 39.79
N GLN A 26 10.45 10.37 39.09
CA GLN A 26 9.47 11.38 38.66
C GLN A 26 8.44 10.79 37.70
N ILE A 27 8.85 9.91 36.78
CA ILE A 27 7.94 9.16 35.90
C ILE A 27 6.99 8.31 36.73
N VAL A 28 7.49 7.47 37.66
CA VAL A 28 6.64 6.62 38.50
C VAL A 28 5.68 7.45 39.36
N LYS A 29 6.17 8.53 39.97
CA LYS A 29 5.39 9.44 40.80
C LYS A 29 4.29 10.13 40.00
N ASN A 30 4.57 10.59 38.79
CA ASN A 30 3.59 11.22 37.92
C ASN A 30 2.56 10.20 37.42
N THR A 31 3.00 8.99 37.07
CA THR A 31 2.11 7.88 36.73
C THR A 31 1.15 7.58 37.88
N LEU A 32 1.67 7.39 39.10
CA LEU A 32 0.84 7.12 40.29
C LEU A 32 -0.17 8.23 40.60
N LYS A 33 0.19 9.50 40.35
CA LYS A 33 -0.74 10.64 40.50
C LYS A 33 -1.86 10.63 39.46
N SER A 34 -1.58 10.13 38.26
CA SER A 34 -2.54 10.07 37.14
C SER A 34 -3.45 8.83 37.19
N THR A 35 -3.01 7.74 37.81
CA THR A 35 -3.75 6.46 37.90
C THR A 35 -5.19 6.62 38.40
N PRO A 36 -5.50 7.41 39.44
CA PRO A 36 -6.88 7.59 39.89
C PRO A 36 -7.79 8.25 38.83
N SER A 37 -7.27 9.22 38.06
CA SER A 37 -8.02 9.85 36.98
C SER A 37 -8.28 8.86 35.83
N ILE A 38 -7.28 8.03 35.49
CA ILE A 38 -7.41 6.98 34.46
C ILE A 38 -8.45 5.93 34.88
N LEU A 39 -8.42 5.47 36.13
CA LEU A 39 -9.40 4.51 36.66
C LEU A 39 -10.82 5.10 36.64
N ARG A 40 -10.99 6.38 37.03
CA ARG A 40 -12.29 7.06 36.94
C ARG A 40 -12.83 7.10 35.51
N LYS A 41 -12.00 7.46 34.53
CA LYS A 41 -12.37 7.43 33.11
C LYS A 41 -12.83 6.04 32.66
N LYS A 42 -12.08 4.99 33.03
CA LYS A 42 -12.45 3.60 32.71
C LYS A 42 -13.74 3.13 33.40
N LEU A 43 -14.07 3.70 34.55
CA LEU A 43 -15.30 3.44 35.29
C LEU A 43 -16.45 4.39 34.89
N HIS A 44 -16.27 5.23 33.88
CA HIS A 44 -17.24 6.25 33.45
C HIS A 44 -17.67 7.22 34.57
N ILE A 45 -16.76 7.49 35.53
CA ILE A 45 -16.97 8.47 36.58
C ILE A 45 -16.45 9.82 36.09
N GLU A 46 -17.35 10.68 35.64
CA GLU A 46 -17.02 12.01 35.14
C GLU A 46 -16.73 13.01 36.28
N TYR A 47 -15.94 14.05 35.96
CA TYR A 47 -15.81 15.20 36.84
C TYR A 47 -16.99 16.14 36.58
N PRO A 48 -17.57 16.79 37.61
CA PRO A 48 -18.76 17.62 37.45
C PRO A 48 -18.58 18.79 36.47
N ASN A 49 -17.36 19.31 36.33
CA ASN A 49 -17.04 20.47 35.49
C ASN A 49 -15.90 20.17 34.49
N GLN A 50 -16.12 19.21 33.58
CA GLN A 50 -15.15 18.89 32.52
C GLN A 50 -15.00 20.05 31.52
N VAL A 51 -13.75 20.38 31.19
CA VAL A 51 -13.45 21.28 30.08
C VAL A 51 -13.86 20.62 28.76
N LYS A 52 -14.69 21.31 27.98
CA LYS A 52 -15.02 20.94 26.60
C LYS A 52 -14.41 21.99 25.68
N ASP A 53 -13.65 21.54 24.69
CA ASP A 53 -13.05 22.41 23.67
C ASP A 53 -13.33 21.78 22.31
N GLU A 54 -14.55 22.05 21.82
CA GLU A 54 -15.13 21.44 20.63
C GLU A 54 -14.28 21.71 19.39
N ASP A 55 -13.64 22.88 19.31
CA ASP A 55 -12.75 23.27 18.20
C ASP A 55 -11.53 22.34 18.12
N VAL A 56 -10.81 22.17 19.23
CA VAL A 56 -9.60 21.35 19.25
C VAL A 56 -9.96 19.87 19.13
N ASP A 57 -11.06 19.44 19.75
CA ASP A 57 -11.52 18.05 19.65
C ASP A 57 -11.96 17.70 18.22
N TYR A 58 -12.56 18.65 17.48
CA TYR A 58 -12.82 18.51 16.05
C TYR A 58 -11.52 18.34 15.24
N LEU A 59 -10.50 19.18 15.50
CA LEU A 59 -9.20 19.06 14.83
C LEU A 59 -8.49 17.74 15.13
N ILE A 60 -8.56 17.27 16.39
CA ILE A 60 -8.00 15.97 16.79
C ILE A 60 -8.70 14.84 16.05
N LYS A 61 -10.03 14.87 15.96
CA LYS A 61 -10.82 13.87 15.21
C LYS A 61 -10.39 13.84 13.74
N LYS A 62 -10.30 15.00 13.09
CA LYS A 62 -9.85 15.12 11.69
C LYS A 62 -8.43 14.61 11.50
N PHE A 63 -7.52 14.91 12.42
CA PHE A 63 -6.17 14.39 12.42
C PHE A 63 -6.15 12.86 12.55
N SER A 64 -6.96 12.28 13.44
CA SER A 64 -7.06 10.82 13.58
C SER A 64 -7.60 10.13 12.33
N GLU A 65 -8.59 10.72 11.65
CA GLU A 65 -9.08 10.21 10.35
C GLU A 65 -7.93 10.16 9.33
N VAL A 66 -7.20 11.27 9.16
CA VAL A 66 -6.04 11.35 8.25
C VAL A 66 -4.93 10.36 8.61
N GLU A 67 -4.64 10.19 9.90
CA GLU A 67 -3.65 9.22 10.37
C GLU A 67 -4.01 7.80 9.90
N GLN A 68 -5.27 7.40 10.06
CA GLN A 68 -5.73 6.08 9.63
C GLN A 68 -5.66 5.93 8.11
N ASP A 69 -6.03 6.96 7.36
CA ASP A 69 -5.93 6.97 5.90
C ASP A 69 -4.49 6.79 5.42
N ILE A 70 -3.51 7.43 6.08
CA ILE A 70 -2.08 7.29 5.75
C ILE A 70 -1.59 5.87 6.06
N ILE A 71 -1.99 5.28 7.19
CA ILE A 71 -1.64 3.90 7.55
C ILE A 71 -2.21 2.92 6.52
N LEU A 72 -3.48 3.08 6.16
CA LEU A 72 -4.15 2.28 5.13
C LEU A 72 -3.43 2.42 3.78
N LEU A 73 -3.11 3.66 3.38
CA LEU A 73 -2.42 3.95 2.13
C LEU A 73 -1.05 3.25 2.06
N ILE A 74 -0.24 3.32 3.13
CA ILE A 74 1.04 2.60 3.19
C ILE A 74 0.84 1.09 2.97
N LYS A 75 -0.18 0.51 3.60
CA LYS A 75 -0.50 -0.92 3.44
C LYS A 75 -0.88 -1.24 1.99
N GLU A 76 -1.79 -0.47 1.39
CA GLU A 76 -2.23 -0.67 0.00
C GLU A 76 -1.09 -0.49 -1.01
N LEU A 77 -0.19 0.47 -0.79
CA LEU A 77 0.98 0.68 -1.65
C LEU A 77 1.97 -0.48 -1.59
N ASN A 78 2.14 -1.11 -0.42
CA ASN A 78 2.93 -2.33 -0.27
C ASN A 78 2.26 -3.50 -1.01
N CYS A 79 0.95 -3.67 -0.87
CA CYS A 79 0.20 -4.69 -1.61
C CYS A 79 0.28 -4.47 -3.13
N TYR A 80 0.20 -3.22 -3.59
CA TYR A 80 0.35 -2.86 -4.99
C TYR A 80 1.71 -3.27 -5.54
N LYS A 81 2.81 -2.95 -4.83
CA LYS A 81 4.16 -3.35 -5.21
C LYS A 81 4.27 -4.87 -5.35
N GLU A 82 3.81 -5.60 -4.33
CA GLU A 82 3.90 -7.06 -4.30
C GLU A 82 3.16 -7.70 -5.48
N ARG A 83 1.98 -7.18 -5.82
CA ARG A 83 1.22 -7.64 -6.99
C ARG A 83 1.96 -7.41 -8.32
N HIS A 84 2.68 -6.30 -8.47
CA HIS A 84 3.47 -6.04 -9.68
C HIS A 84 4.68 -6.96 -9.80
N ILE A 85 5.34 -7.29 -8.68
CA ILE A 85 6.42 -8.27 -8.64
C ILE A 85 5.88 -9.65 -9.01
N GLN A 86 4.77 -10.08 -8.39
CA GLN A 86 4.11 -11.35 -8.69
C GLN A 86 3.67 -11.43 -10.15
N TYR A 87 3.15 -10.34 -10.72
CA TYR A 87 2.80 -10.27 -12.14
C TYR A 87 4.01 -10.50 -13.05
N ALA A 88 5.16 -9.90 -12.75
CA ALA A 88 6.39 -10.12 -13.50
C ALA A 88 6.87 -11.58 -13.40
N VAL A 89 6.86 -12.17 -12.20
CA VAL A 89 7.23 -13.57 -11.95
C VAL A 89 6.28 -14.53 -12.67
N HIS A 90 4.96 -14.32 -12.59
CA HIS A 90 3.99 -15.14 -13.29
C HIS A 90 4.14 -15.04 -14.81
N SER A 91 4.37 -13.84 -15.33
CA SER A 91 4.64 -13.62 -16.76
C SER A 91 5.89 -14.39 -17.20
N LYS A 92 6.95 -14.38 -16.39
CA LYS A 92 8.16 -15.17 -16.63
C LYS A 92 7.86 -16.66 -16.66
N ASN A 93 7.17 -17.19 -15.65
CA ASN A 93 6.82 -18.60 -15.56
C ASN A 93 5.99 -19.07 -16.76
N ILE A 94 4.96 -18.31 -17.15
CA ILE A 94 4.11 -18.64 -18.30
C ILE A 94 4.96 -18.80 -19.56
N ILE A 95 5.87 -17.85 -19.83
CA ILE A 95 6.65 -17.86 -21.06
C ILE A 95 7.76 -18.93 -21.00
N THR A 96 8.35 -19.19 -19.83
CA THR A 96 9.25 -20.35 -19.64
C THR A 96 8.52 -21.66 -19.92
N SER A 97 7.29 -21.84 -19.44
CA SER A 97 6.48 -23.03 -19.76
C SER A 97 6.17 -23.13 -21.25
N PHE A 98 5.91 -22.00 -21.93
CA PHE A 98 5.81 -22.00 -23.39
C PHE A 98 7.10 -22.49 -24.05
N LYS A 99 8.27 -22.01 -23.61
CA LYS A 99 9.57 -22.48 -24.11
C LYS A 99 9.71 -23.99 -23.99
N GLU A 100 9.47 -24.53 -22.80
CA GLU A 100 9.56 -25.97 -22.54
C GLU A 100 8.61 -26.77 -23.43
N LEU A 101 7.38 -26.27 -23.63
CA LEU A 101 6.39 -26.86 -24.52
C LEU A 101 6.85 -26.89 -25.99
N PHE A 102 7.60 -25.90 -26.45
CA PHE A 102 8.12 -25.84 -27.82
C PHE A 102 9.42 -26.61 -28.02
N GLU A 103 10.19 -26.89 -26.97
CA GLU A 103 11.51 -27.53 -27.06
C GLU A 103 11.48 -29.04 -26.78
N LYS A 104 10.58 -29.54 -25.93
CA LYS A 104 10.48 -30.97 -25.61
C LYS A 104 9.68 -31.74 -26.66
N LYS A 105 10.35 -32.63 -27.40
CA LYS A 105 9.73 -33.61 -28.31
C LYS A 105 8.73 -34.54 -27.60
N ASP A 106 9.00 -34.90 -26.35
CA ASP A 106 8.24 -35.89 -25.57
C ASP A 106 6.76 -35.52 -25.34
N TRP A 107 6.40 -34.24 -25.48
CA TRP A 107 5.00 -33.80 -25.38
C TRP A 107 4.17 -34.23 -26.59
N GLU A 108 4.78 -34.43 -27.77
CA GLU A 108 4.10 -35.00 -28.93
C GLU A 108 3.70 -36.45 -28.64
N GLU A 109 4.61 -37.26 -28.08
CA GLU A 109 4.32 -38.64 -27.68
C GLU A 109 3.25 -38.75 -26.59
N LEU A 110 3.30 -37.89 -25.55
CA LEU A 110 2.34 -37.93 -24.44
C LEU A 110 0.93 -37.46 -24.84
N PHE A 111 0.83 -36.48 -25.76
CA PHE A 111 -0.46 -36.01 -26.29
C PHE A 111 -1.02 -36.94 -27.38
N ASP A 112 -0.17 -37.54 -28.22
CA ASP A 112 -0.60 -38.58 -29.16
C ASP A 112 -1.16 -39.79 -28.40
N LEU A 113 -0.49 -40.24 -27.34
CA LEU A 113 -0.97 -41.32 -26.46
C LEU A 113 -2.33 -41.01 -25.80
N THR A 114 -2.58 -39.76 -25.40
CA THR A 114 -3.86 -39.37 -24.78
C THR A 114 -4.97 -39.09 -25.79
N SER A 115 -4.63 -38.68 -27.01
CA SER A 115 -5.55 -38.51 -28.14
C SER A 115 -5.97 -39.86 -28.73
N ILE A 116 -5.03 -40.80 -28.86
CA ILE A 116 -5.27 -42.19 -29.27
C ILE A 116 -6.18 -42.89 -28.24
N LYS A 117 -5.89 -42.78 -26.93
CA LYS A 117 -6.74 -43.38 -25.87
C LYS A 117 -8.19 -42.89 -25.86
N LYS A 118 -8.47 -41.62 -26.21
CA LYS A 118 -9.85 -41.12 -26.34
C LYS A 118 -10.56 -41.60 -27.61
N THR A 119 -9.80 -41.96 -28.64
CA THR A 119 -10.34 -42.48 -29.89
C THR A 119 -10.58 -44.00 -29.81
N GLU A 120 -9.74 -44.72 -29.07
CA GLU A 120 -9.87 -46.16 -28.78
C GLU A 120 -10.89 -46.50 -27.67
N LEU A 121 -11.33 -45.53 -26.88
CA LEU A 121 -12.44 -45.69 -25.91
C LEU A 121 -13.83 -45.43 -26.52
N ASN A 122 -13.91 -45.10 -27.82
CA ASN A 122 -15.16 -44.99 -28.56
C ASN A 122 -15.21 -45.76 -29.91
N PRO A 123 -14.84 -47.05 -30.00
CA PRO A 123 -15.23 -47.88 -31.12
C PRO A 123 -16.50 -48.64 -30.74
N ALA A 124 -17.62 -48.19 -31.31
CA ALA A 124 -18.83 -49.00 -31.52
C ALA A 124 -19.50 -49.64 -30.28
N SER A 125 -20.47 -48.92 -29.70
CA SER A 125 -21.75 -49.54 -29.33
C SER A 125 -22.82 -49.18 -30.36
N ASN A 126 -22.54 -49.49 -31.64
CA ASN A 126 -23.60 -49.69 -32.63
C ASN A 126 -24.17 -51.10 -32.42
N ASN A 127 -25.19 -51.22 -31.58
CA ASN A 127 -26.13 -52.34 -31.66
C ASN A 127 -27.54 -51.77 -31.73
N LYS A 128 -28.15 -51.88 -32.91
CA LYS A 128 -29.58 -51.61 -33.13
C LYS A 128 -30.40 -52.86 -32.84
N ASN A 129 -31.63 -52.60 -32.38
CA ASN A 129 -32.76 -53.50 -32.05
C ASN A 129 -32.79 -53.86 -30.56
N THR A 130 -33.82 -53.56 -29.76
CA THR A 130 -35.26 -53.62 -30.05
C THR A 130 -36.06 -52.83 -28.99
N VAL A 131 -37.12 -52.14 -29.45
CA VAL A 131 -38.35 -51.62 -28.79
C VAL A 131 -38.60 -52.00 -27.31
N LEU A 132 -38.85 -51.02 -26.42
CA LEU A 132 -40.18 -50.69 -25.79
C LEU A 132 -40.03 -49.71 -24.58
N SER A 133 -40.75 -48.59 -24.65
CA SER A 133 -41.32 -47.74 -23.57
C SER A 133 -40.51 -47.35 -22.31
N SER A 134 -40.24 -46.05 -22.13
CA SER A 134 -40.93 -45.14 -21.18
C SER A 134 -40.04 -43.98 -20.68
N SER A 135 -40.58 -42.75 -20.83
CA SER A 135 -40.39 -41.50 -20.06
C SER A 135 -39.15 -41.32 -19.17
N THR A 136 -38.29 -40.32 -19.42
CA THR A 136 -38.31 -38.94 -18.87
C THR A 136 -36.98 -38.22 -19.12
N ASP A 137 -37.11 -36.93 -19.44
CA ASP A 137 -36.23 -35.79 -19.15
C ASP A 137 -34.83 -35.62 -19.78
N SER A 138 -34.82 -34.60 -20.64
CA SER A 138 -33.74 -33.82 -21.25
C SER A 138 -32.58 -33.44 -20.33
N THR A 139 -31.40 -34.03 -20.54
CA THR A 139 -30.10 -33.43 -20.15
C THR A 139 -28.92 -34.01 -20.94
N GLU A 140 -28.94 -33.99 -22.27
CA GLU A 140 -27.77 -34.41 -23.05
C GLU A 140 -27.66 -33.57 -24.33
N ASN A 141 -26.81 -32.53 -24.30
CA ASN A 141 -26.25 -31.86 -25.49
C ASN A 141 -25.15 -30.83 -25.13
N LEU A 142 -24.33 -31.09 -24.09
CA LEU A 142 -23.23 -30.21 -23.66
C LEU A 142 -21.83 -30.84 -23.75
N SER A 143 -21.71 -32.17 -23.96
CA SER A 143 -20.39 -32.82 -24.02
C SER A 143 -19.74 -32.83 -25.41
N GLU A 144 -20.53 -32.80 -26.49
CA GLU A 144 -19.99 -32.84 -27.88
C GLU A 144 -19.42 -31.48 -28.36
N LYS A 145 -19.81 -30.36 -27.74
CA LYS A 145 -19.27 -29.03 -28.12
C LYS A 145 -17.87 -28.75 -27.57
N HIS A 146 -17.49 -29.38 -26.45
CA HIS A 146 -16.19 -29.11 -25.82
C HIS A 146 -15.03 -29.94 -26.38
N THR A 147 -15.30 -31.13 -26.93
CA THR A 147 -14.28 -31.96 -27.58
C THR A 147 -13.81 -31.34 -28.90
N GLY A 148 -14.71 -30.71 -29.67
CA GLY A 148 -14.37 -29.95 -30.87
C GLY A 148 -13.45 -28.75 -30.59
N THR A 149 -13.64 -28.04 -29.48
CA THR A 149 -12.75 -26.93 -29.09
C THR A 149 -11.37 -27.39 -28.65
N ILE A 150 -11.26 -28.51 -27.92
CA ILE A 150 -9.95 -29.03 -27.49
C ILE A 150 -9.17 -29.59 -28.68
N HIS A 151 -9.83 -30.35 -29.56
CA HIS A 151 -9.21 -30.89 -30.77
C HIS A 151 -8.81 -29.76 -31.75
N SER A 152 -9.65 -28.73 -31.90
CA SER A 152 -9.33 -27.54 -32.70
C SER A 152 -8.16 -26.74 -32.12
N HIS A 153 -8.14 -26.51 -30.80
CA HIS A 153 -7.00 -25.87 -30.13
C HIS A 153 -5.73 -26.71 -30.27
N HIS A 154 -5.83 -28.04 -30.19
CA HIS A 154 -4.71 -28.96 -30.39
C HIS A 154 -4.17 -28.91 -31.82
N MET A 155 -5.03 -28.99 -32.83
CA MET A 155 -4.64 -28.85 -34.24
C MET A 155 -4.01 -27.48 -34.50
N ASN A 156 -4.57 -26.40 -33.95
CA ASN A 156 -3.96 -25.07 -34.05
C ASN A 156 -2.60 -25.00 -33.33
N SER A 157 -2.45 -25.66 -32.18
CA SER A 157 -1.18 -25.72 -31.44
C SER A 157 -0.13 -26.53 -32.20
N LEU A 158 -0.51 -27.66 -32.82
CA LEU A 158 0.34 -28.47 -33.69
C LEU A 158 0.71 -27.73 -34.97
N ILE A 159 -0.22 -27.00 -35.59
CA ILE A 159 0.06 -26.16 -36.77
C ILE A 159 1.04 -25.05 -36.42
N ILE A 160 0.87 -24.38 -35.27
CA ILE A 160 1.80 -23.34 -34.81
C ILE A 160 3.18 -23.95 -34.48
N ARG A 161 3.23 -25.10 -33.79
CA ARG A 161 4.48 -25.82 -33.49
C ARG A 161 5.19 -26.31 -34.74
N LYS A 162 4.46 -26.92 -35.67
CA LYS A 162 4.96 -27.38 -36.96
C LYS A 162 5.46 -26.20 -37.78
N ALA A 163 4.75 -25.07 -37.82
CA ALA A 163 5.24 -23.85 -38.45
C ALA A 163 6.54 -23.33 -37.80
N ILE A 164 6.65 -23.36 -36.46
CA ILE A 164 7.87 -22.94 -35.73
C ILE A 164 9.04 -23.92 -35.98
N ASN A 165 8.79 -25.23 -35.97
CA ASN A 165 9.82 -26.27 -36.17
C ASN A 165 10.22 -26.44 -37.64
N GLU A 166 9.28 -26.34 -38.58
CA GLU A 166 9.54 -26.31 -40.01
C GLU A 166 10.24 -25.01 -40.40
N ASN A 167 9.94 -23.86 -39.78
CA ASN A 167 10.78 -22.67 -39.92
C ASN A 167 12.20 -22.92 -39.38
N LYS A 168 12.38 -23.64 -38.25
CA LYS A 168 13.71 -24.08 -37.80
C LYS A 168 14.45 -24.92 -38.85
N TYR A 169 13.74 -25.79 -39.58
CA TYR A 169 14.31 -26.69 -40.60
C TYR A 169 14.52 -26.01 -41.97
N ILE A 170 13.66 -25.05 -42.34
CA ILE A 170 13.77 -24.23 -43.54
C ILE A 170 14.86 -23.18 -43.38
N ASN A 171 15.09 -22.66 -42.17
CA ASN A 171 16.18 -21.73 -41.84
C ASN A 171 17.58 -22.33 -42.04
N GLU A 172 17.75 -23.65 -41.99
CA GLU A 172 19.01 -24.31 -42.35
C GLU A 172 19.21 -24.39 -43.89
N LYS A 173 18.13 -24.26 -44.68
CA LYS A 173 18.16 -24.44 -46.15
C LYS A 173 17.88 -23.20 -46.99
N GLN A 174 17.29 -22.13 -46.45
CA GLN A 174 16.94 -20.92 -47.20
C GLN A 174 17.51 -19.64 -46.59
N SER A 175 18.80 -19.39 -46.88
CA SER A 175 19.49 -18.14 -46.57
C SER A 175 19.36 -17.07 -47.67
N GLN A 176 18.22 -17.00 -48.37
CA GLN A 176 17.95 -15.94 -49.36
C GLN A 176 16.48 -15.48 -49.33
N GLY A 177 16.14 -14.59 -48.39
CA GLY A 177 14.85 -13.90 -48.35
C GLY A 177 14.39 -13.52 -46.94
N LYS A 178 14.98 -12.47 -46.36
CA LYS A 178 14.78 -12.05 -44.96
C LYS A 178 13.35 -11.60 -44.63
N LEU A 179 12.46 -12.54 -44.29
CA LEU A 179 11.42 -12.28 -43.29
C LEU A 179 12.10 -12.26 -41.92
N LYS A 180 11.92 -11.18 -41.15
CA LYS A 180 12.46 -11.09 -39.78
C LYS A 180 11.56 -11.94 -38.88
N GLU A 181 11.84 -13.23 -38.80
CA GLU A 181 11.06 -14.19 -38.01
C GLU A 181 11.11 -13.89 -36.50
N PHE A 182 10.03 -14.29 -35.82
CA PHE A 182 9.91 -14.29 -34.36
C PHE A 182 10.93 -15.23 -33.73
N ASN A 183 11.73 -14.71 -32.80
CA ASN A 183 12.68 -15.52 -32.04
C ASN A 183 12.26 -15.58 -30.56
N LEU A 184 11.78 -16.76 -30.12
CA LEU A 184 11.29 -17.00 -28.76
C LEU A 184 12.40 -16.79 -27.71
N GLU A 185 13.63 -17.21 -28.01
CA GLU A 185 14.77 -17.03 -27.09
C GLU A 185 15.09 -15.55 -26.89
N LYS A 186 15.05 -14.75 -27.97
CA LYS A 186 15.19 -13.29 -27.89
C LYS A 186 14.01 -12.64 -27.19
N TYR A 187 12.79 -13.16 -27.32
CA TYR A 187 11.63 -12.66 -26.59
C TYR A 187 11.77 -12.92 -25.08
N LEU A 188 12.22 -14.12 -24.70
CA LEU A 188 12.53 -14.49 -23.32
C LEU A 188 13.65 -13.64 -22.72
N GLN A 189 14.78 -13.51 -23.41
CA GLN A 189 15.90 -12.69 -22.94
C GLN A 189 15.55 -11.20 -22.88
N ASN A 190 15.03 -10.64 -23.99
CA ASN A 190 14.80 -9.19 -24.08
C ASN A 190 13.54 -8.72 -23.37
N GLY A 191 12.52 -9.56 -23.30
CA GLY A 191 11.22 -9.24 -22.72
C GLY A 191 11.12 -9.54 -21.23
N LEU A 192 11.64 -10.67 -20.75
CA LEU A 192 11.39 -11.13 -19.38
C LEU A 192 12.61 -11.12 -18.47
N ILE A 193 13.76 -11.64 -18.91
CA ILE A 193 14.96 -11.64 -18.06
C ILE A 193 15.37 -10.18 -17.77
N ASN A 194 15.35 -9.35 -18.81
CA ASN A 194 15.60 -7.92 -18.67
C ASN A 194 14.53 -7.16 -17.87
N ILE A 195 13.33 -7.71 -17.65
CA ILE A 195 12.25 -6.98 -16.97
C ILE A 195 12.49 -6.90 -15.47
N GLU A 196 12.96 -7.97 -14.85
CA GLU A 196 13.27 -8.00 -13.42
C GLU A 196 14.39 -7.01 -13.13
N GLU A 197 15.45 -7.00 -13.95
CA GLU A 197 16.58 -6.08 -13.85
C GLU A 197 16.16 -4.61 -14.06
N LYS A 198 15.26 -4.34 -15.03
CA LYS A 198 14.77 -2.98 -15.30
C LYS A 198 13.71 -2.49 -14.31
N LEU A 199 12.89 -3.38 -13.78
CA LEU A 199 11.87 -3.04 -12.77
C LEU A 199 12.51 -2.77 -11.41
N LYS A 200 13.56 -3.50 -11.05
CA LYS A 200 14.25 -3.35 -9.76
C LYS A 200 14.55 -1.89 -9.39
N PRO A 201 15.25 -1.07 -10.20
CA PRO A 201 15.53 0.32 -9.83
C PRO A 201 14.27 1.18 -9.68
N VAL A 202 13.19 0.86 -10.42
CA VAL A 202 11.90 1.57 -10.29
C VAL A 202 11.17 1.15 -9.01
N CYS A 203 11.23 -0.14 -8.65
CA CYS A 203 10.72 -0.65 -7.38
C CYS A 203 11.52 -0.10 -6.20
N ASP A 204 12.85 -0.01 -6.30
CA ASP A 204 13.71 0.59 -5.27
C ASP A 204 13.36 2.09 -5.09
N PHE A 205 13.13 2.81 -6.20
CA PHE A 205 12.65 4.19 -6.14
C PHE A 205 11.25 4.28 -5.51
N TYR A 206 10.34 3.37 -5.87
CA TYR A 206 9.00 3.29 -5.28
C TYR A 206 9.07 3.09 -3.76
N ASP A 207 9.92 2.18 -3.30
CA ASP A 207 10.12 1.92 -1.88
C ASP A 207 10.71 3.13 -1.15
N GLN A 208 11.75 3.75 -1.71
CA GLN A 208 12.44 4.86 -1.04
C GLN A 208 11.65 6.17 -1.07
N LYS A 209 11.02 6.50 -2.20
CA LYS A 209 10.42 7.82 -2.44
C LYS A 209 8.92 7.83 -2.28
N ILE A 210 8.21 6.73 -2.50
CA ILE A 210 6.76 6.68 -2.34
C ILE A 210 6.41 6.18 -0.96
N ILE A 211 6.78 4.94 -0.64
CA ILE A 211 6.47 4.33 0.66
C ILE A 211 7.30 5.00 1.76
N GLY A 212 8.61 5.12 1.58
CA GLY A 212 9.53 5.66 2.58
C GLY A 212 9.19 7.09 3.00
N ASN A 213 8.70 7.94 2.10
CA ASN A 213 8.27 9.30 2.46
C ASN A 213 6.99 9.31 3.30
N LEU A 214 6.02 8.43 3.02
CA LEU A 214 4.83 8.28 3.86
C LEU A 214 5.18 7.71 5.23
N GLU A 215 6.08 6.73 5.29
CA GLU A 215 6.56 6.19 6.56
C GLU A 215 7.27 7.24 7.41
N LYS A 216 8.10 8.10 6.80
CA LYS A 216 8.73 9.22 7.50
C LYS A 216 7.70 10.22 8.01
N LEU A 217 6.72 10.61 7.18
CA LEU A 217 5.62 11.47 7.64
C LEU A 217 4.93 10.86 8.88
N ASN A 218 4.64 9.55 8.83
CA ASN A 218 3.98 8.86 9.94
C ASN A 218 4.86 8.78 11.21
N LYS A 219 6.13 8.41 11.07
CA LYS A 219 7.06 8.22 12.20
C LYS A 219 7.54 9.53 12.82
N ASP A 220 7.79 10.55 12.00
CA ASP A 220 8.46 11.77 12.46
C ASP A 220 7.45 12.87 12.82
N VAL A 221 6.37 13.01 12.04
CA VAL A 221 5.41 14.11 12.21
C VAL A 221 4.15 13.63 12.93
N ILE A 222 3.45 12.62 12.40
CA ILE A 222 2.17 12.16 12.96
C ILE A 222 2.38 11.60 14.37
N LEU A 223 3.41 10.79 14.60
CA LEU A 223 3.73 10.30 15.93
C LEU A 223 4.03 11.43 16.93
N HIS A 224 4.69 12.49 16.51
CA HIS A 224 4.97 13.65 17.36
C HIS A 224 3.67 14.36 17.76
N ILE A 225 2.79 14.65 16.79
CA ILE A 225 1.48 15.26 17.05
C ILE A 225 0.66 14.36 17.99
N ARG A 226 0.65 13.04 17.77
CA ARG A 226 -0.04 12.07 18.65
C ARG A 226 0.48 12.11 20.09
N LYS A 227 1.79 12.24 20.28
CA LYS A 227 2.38 12.41 21.63
C LYS A 227 1.90 13.70 22.27
N SER A 228 1.88 14.80 21.53
CA SER A 228 1.38 16.08 22.02
C SER A 228 -0.11 16.02 22.39
N ILE A 229 -0.94 15.28 21.63
CA ILE A 229 -2.37 15.09 21.97
C ILE A 229 -2.50 14.39 23.31
N LYS A 230 -1.72 13.34 23.56
CA LYS A 230 -1.69 12.66 24.86
C LYS A 230 -1.25 13.58 26.00
N ILE A 231 -0.26 14.44 25.75
CA ILE A 231 0.17 15.43 26.74
C ILE A 231 -1.01 16.36 27.10
N ARG A 232 -1.75 16.87 26.10
CA ARG A 232 -2.95 17.68 26.33
C ARG A 232 -3.98 16.93 27.17
N GLU A 233 -4.26 15.67 26.87
CA GLU A 233 -5.21 14.84 27.64
C GLU A 233 -4.80 14.74 29.12
N PHE A 234 -3.50 14.58 29.41
CA PHE A 234 -3.00 14.58 30.78
C PHE A 234 -3.16 15.96 31.46
N MET A 235 -2.94 17.06 30.75
CA MET A 235 -3.13 18.40 31.31
C MET A 235 -4.60 18.69 31.64
N ILE A 236 -5.54 18.22 30.80
CA ILE A 236 -6.98 18.31 31.08
C ILE A 236 -7.34 17.53 32.35
N ASP A 237 -6.79 16.32 32.51
CA ASP A 237 -7.04 15.50 33.71
C ASP A 237 -6.50 16.16 34.98
N ASP A 238 -5.33 16.80 34.88
CA ASP A 238 -4.72 17.52 35.97
C ASP A 238 -5.52 18.77 36.35
N TYR A 239 -5.96 19.56 35.37
CA TYR A 239 -6.87 20.69 35.57
C TYR A 239 -8.16 20.24 36.26
N ASN A 240 -8.86 19.25 35.71
CA ASN A 240 -10.13 18.76 36.26
C ASN A 240 -9.98 18.25 37.70
N ARG A 241 -8.86 17.57 37.98
CA ARG A 241 -8.55 17.05 39.32
C ARG A 241 -8.31 18.19 40.33
N TYR A 242 -7.55 19.22 39.96
CA TYR A 242 -7.30 20.34 40.88
C TYR A 242 -8.54 21.23 41.05
N LYS A 243 -9.30 21.45 39.97
CA LYS A 243 -10.57 22.19 40.01
C LYS A 243 -11.57 21.54 40.96
N ALA A 244 -11.82 20.24 40.80
CA ALA A 244 -12.74 19.51 41.68
C ALA A 244 -12.28 19.47 43.14
N LYS A 245 -10.97 19.54 43.42
CA LYS A 245 -10.45 19.65 44.79
C LYS A 245 -10.60 21.05 45.35
N PHE A 246 -10.37 22.06 44.53
CA PHE A 246 -10.49 23.47 44.89
C PHE A 246 -11.95 23.83 45.20
N GLU A 247 -12.89 23.49 44.31
CA GLU A 247 -14.33 23.71 44.49
C GLU A 247 -14.83 23.11 45.81
N ARG A 248 -14.37 21.91 46.19
CA ARG A 248 -14.74 21.27 47.47
C ARG A 248 -14.28 22.03 48.71
N ILE A 249 -13.16 22.75 48.63
CA ILE A 249 -12.67 23.54 49.77
C ILE A 249 -13.31 24.92 49.74
N GLU A 250 -13.49 25.51 48.57
CA GLU A 250 -14.20 26.77 48.38
C GLU A 250 -15.64 26.69 48.89
N THR A 251 -16.38 25.60 48.63
CA THR A 251 -17.71 25.40 49.22
C THR A 251 -17.66 25.36 50.76
N LYS A 252 -16.63 24.75 51.35
CA LYS A 252 -16.46 24.71 52.81
C LYS A 252 -16.10 26.07 53.42
N GLU A 253 -15.33 26.87 52.70
CA GLU A 253 -14.99 28.26 53.07
C GLU A 253 -16.23 29.15 53.05
N LEU A 254 -17.11 28.95 52.06
CA LEU A 254 -18.38 29.66 51.97
C LEU A 254 -19.36 29.25 53.09
N ASP A 255 -19.32 27.98 53.52
CA ASP A 255 -20.21 27.45 54.55
C ASP A 255 -19.70 27.70 55.99
N SER A 256 -18.40 27.92 56.20
CA SER A 256 -17.77 28.05 57.54
C SER A 256 -16.39 28.70 57.51
N ASP A 257 -15.99 29.34 58.62
CA ASP A 257 -14.63 29.87 58.80
C ASP A 257 -13.58 28.74 58.74
N LEU A 258 -12.64 28.84 57.79
CA LEU A 258 -11.57 27.87 57.63
C LEU A 258 -10.59 27.92 58.81
N ASN A 259 -10.10 26.76 59.24
CA ASN A 259 -8.98 26.72 60.18
C ASN A 259 -7.64 27.08 59.49
N ILE A 260 -6.60 27.39 60.28
CA ILE A 260 -5.27 27.81 59.77
C ILE A 260 -4.68 26.77 58.79
N LEU A 261 -4.92 25.47 59.00
CA LEU A 261 -4.42 24.42 58.13
C LEU A 261 -5.20 24.39 56.80
N GLU A 262 -6.51 24.60 56.85
CA GLU A 262 -7.39 24.70 55.69
C GLU A 262 -7.08 25.93 54.86
N GLU A 263 -6.82 27.09 55.47
CA GLU A 263 -6.41 28.31 54.78
C GLU A 263 -5.07 28.10 54.03
N LYS A 264 -4.11 27.40 54.66
CA LYS A 264 -2.85 27.00 54.01
C LYS A 264 -3.09 26.05 52.84
N ASN A 265 -3.96 25.05 53.01
CA ASN A 265 -4.32 24.10 51.97
C ASN A 265 -5.07 24.77 50.81
N TYR A 266 -5.94 25.74 51.10
CA TYR A 266 -6.64 26.55 50.12
C TYR A 266 -5.66 27.32 49.25
N LYS A 267 -4.74 28.09 49.86
CA LYS A 267 -3.69 28.82 49.12
C LYS A 267 -2.81 27.88 48.29
N TYR A 268 -2.48 26.70 48.80
CA TYR A 268 -1.73 25.69 48.05
C TYR A 268 -2.50 25.17 46.83
N LEU A 269 -3.78 24.82 46.99
CA LEU A 269 -4.62 24.32 45.90
C LEU A 269 -4.93 25.39 44.87
N MET A 270 -5.13 26.64 45.28
CA MET A 270 -5.26 27.78 44.38
C MET A 270 -4.04 27.92 43.46
N ARG A 271 -2.82 27.88 44.03
CA ARG A 271 -1.58 27.91 43.25
C ARG A 271 -1.47 26.71 42.29
N LYS A 272 -1.84 25.51 42.74
CA LYS A 272 -1.82 24.31 41.89
C LYS A 272 -2.84 24.38 40.76
N LEU A 273 -4.03 24.91 41.02
CA LEU A 273 -5.05 25.13 40.01
C LEU A 273 -4.58 26.17 38.98
N ASN A 274 -4.04 27.30 39.42
CA ASN A 274 -3.51 28.34 38.52
C ASN A 274 -2.39 27.81 37.62
N ASN A 275 -1.47 27.01 38.18
CA ASN A 275 -0.44 26.37 37.36
C ASN A 275 -1.04 25.38 36.35
N ALA A 276 -2.01 24.57 36.76
CA ALA A 276 -2.67 23.62 35.85
C ALA A 276 -3.47 24.33 34.74
N ILE A 277 -4.10 25.47 35.05
CA ILE A 277 -4.75 26.34 34.06
C ILE A 277 -3.73 26.80 33.03
N LEU A 278 -2.63 27.41 33.48
CA LEU A 278 -1.60 27.94 32.59
C LEU A 278 -0.99 26.85 31.70
N GLU A 279 -0.66 25.69 32.27
CA GLU A 279 -0.12 24.54 31.54
C GLU A 279 -1.11 23.99 30.51
N TYR A 280 -2.39 23.86 30.88
CA TYR A 280 -3.45 23.43 29.98
C TYR A 280 -3.63 24.43 28.83
N GLU A 281 -3.84 25.71 29.12
CA GLU A 281 -4.09 26.74 28.11
C GLU A 281 -2.93 26.88 27.13
N THR A 282 -1.70 26.86 27.64
CA THR A 282 -0.48 26.91 26.81
C THR A 282 -0.42 25.69 25.89
N THR A 283 -0.61 24.50 26.44
CA THR A 283 -0.59 23.24 25.65
C THR A 283 -1.72 23.22 24.62
N ASN A 284 -2.91 23.70 25.00
CA ASN A 284 -4.09 23.73 24.14
C ASN A 284 -3.90 24.70 22.95
N CYS A 285 -3.35 25.88 23.21
CA CYS A 285 -3.04 26.87 22.19
C CYS A 285 -2.00 26.35 21.18
N VAL A 286 -0.91 25.75 21.68
CA VAL A 286 0.11 25.13 20.83
C VAL A 286 -0.49 24.00 20.00
N MET A 287 -1.29 23.13 20.61
CA MET A 287 -1.97 22.03 19.92
C MET A 287 -2.90 22.52 18.80
N LYS A 288 -3.74 23.52 19.09
CA LYS A 288 -4.67 24.10 18.10
C LYS A 288 -3.91 24.62 16.89
N ARG A 289 -2.81 25.35 17.13
CA ARG A 289 -1.95 25.87 16.06
C ARG A 289 -1.30 24.75 15.25
N ASP A 290 -0.69 23.78 15.92
CA ASP A 290 0.09 22.73 15.26
C ASP A 290 -0.82 21.80 14.44
N LEU A 291 -1.99 21.42 14.96
CA LEU A 291 -3.00 20.66 14.22
C LEU A 291 -3.53 21.43 13.01
N SER A 292 -3.87 22.71 13.19
CA SER A 292 -4.37 23.55 12.10
C SER A 292 -3.30 23.69 11.01
N PHE A 293 -2.04 23.90 11.38
CA PHE A 293 -0.94 23.99 10.43
C PHE A 293 -0.71 22.67 9.70
N PHE A 294 -0.75 21.54 10.41
CA PHE A 294 -0.60 20.22 9.81
C PHE A 294 -1.69 19.96 8.77
N LEU A 295 -2.96 20.13 9.14
CA LEU A 295 -4.12 19.81 8.30
C LEU A 295 -4.26 20.75 7.10
N ASN A 296 -4.04 22.06 7.30
CA ASN A 296 -4.33 23.06 6.27
C ASN A 296 -3.13 23.35 5.35
N ASN A 297 -1.90 23.17 5.84
CA ASN A 297 -0.70 23.59 5.10
C ASN A 297 0.24 22.43 4.79
N LEU A 298 0.70 21.71 5.82
CA LEU A 298 1.75 20.70 5.66
C LEU A 298 1.25 19.51 4.85
N LEU A 299 0.13 18.91 5.25
CA LEU A 299 -0.40 17.70 4.63
C LEU A 299 -0.80 17.94 3.16
N PRO A 300 -1.58 18.98 2.79
CA PRO A 300 -1.93 19.20 1.38
C PRO A 300 -0.71 19.40 0.50
N THR A 301 0.30 20.14 0.98
CA THR A 301 1.55 20.37 0.26
C THR A 301 2.36 19.08 0.09
N PHE A 302 2.43 18.27 1.14
CA PHE A 302 3.05 16.96 1.11
C PHE A 302 2.35 16.05 0.10
N ILE A 303 1.03 15.87 0.21
CA ILE A 303 0.24 14.98 -0.66
C ILE A 303 0.36 15.40 -2.12
N LYS A 304 0.31 16.72 -2.41
CA LYS A 304 0.49 17.23 -3.78
C LYS A 304 1.86 16.84 -4.37
N THR A 305 2.92 16.91 -3.56
CA THR A 305 4.28 16.59 -4.00
C THR A 305 4.48 15.08 -4.13
N TRP A 306 4.03 14.34 -3.12
CA TRP A 306 4.08 12.90 -3.06
C TRP A 306 3.29 12.25 -4.20
N PHE A 307 2.07 12.72 -4.47
CA PHE A 307 1.20 12.14 -5.50
C PHE A 307 1.80 12.27 -6.90
N LYS A 308 2.50 13.37 -7.20
CA LYS A 308 3.23 13.51 -8.47
C LYS A 308 4.28 12.41 -8.62
N GLN A 309 5.08 12.17 -7.59
CA GLN A 309 6.11 11.12 -7.59
C GLN A 309 5.46 9.75 -7.77
N PHE A 310 4.39 9.48 -7.02
CA PHE A 310 3.62 8.25 -7.13
C PHE A 310 3.10 8.01 -8.54
N TYR A 311 2.41 9.01 -9.11
CA TYR A 311 1.84 8.93 -10.45
C TYR A 311 2.88 8.62 -11.52
N PHE A 312 4.02 9.34 -11.52
CA PHE A 312 5.09 9.09 -12.49
C PHE A 312 5.77 7.73 -12.30
N THR A 313 5.88 7.25 -11.07
CA THR A 313 6.47 5.94 -10.79
C THR A 313 5.55 4.82 -11.28
N VAL A 314 4.25 4.91 -10.99
CA VAL A 314 3.23 3.98 -11.50
C VAL A 314 3.21 3.97 -13.03
N PHE A 315 3.25 5.15 -13.66
CA PHE A 315 3.34 5.25 -15.12
C PHE A 315 4.61 4.58 -15.65
N SER A 316 5.75 4.76 -14.97
CA SER A 316 7.02 4.14 -15.37
C SER A 316 6.99 2.62 -15.26
N ILE A 317 6.40 2.08 -14.19
CA ILE A 317 6.18 0.63 -14.02
C ILE A 317 5.30 0.11 -15.15
N ALA A 318 4.14 0.73 -15.38
CA ALA A 318 3.21 0.32 -16.44
C ALA A 318 3.87 0.40 -17.83
N HIS A 319 4.65 1.46 -18.09
CA HIS A 319 5.37 1.64 -19.34
C HIS A 319 6.44 0.58 -19.55
N LEU A 320 7.22 0.24 -18.52
CA LEU A 320 8.22 -0.82 -18.59
C LEU A 320 7.56 -2.17 -18.85
N LEU A 321 6.47 -2.49 -18.14
CA LEU A 321 5.70 -3.71 -18.37
C LEU A 321 5.19 -3.76 -19.82
N TYR A 322 4.61 -2.67 -20.31
CA TYR A 322 4.13 -2.59 -21.69
C TYR A 322 5.26 -2.75 -22.71
N GLN A 323 6.38 -2.04 -22.56
CA GLN A 323 7.49 -2.09 -23.53
C GLN A 323 8.14 -3.47 -23.62
N ASN A 324 8.31 -4.14 -22.47
CA ASN A 324 9.05 -5.40 -22.42
C ASN A 324 8.13 -6.62 -22.62
N ILE A 325 6.86 -6.56 -22.18
CA ILE A 325 5.88 -7.65 -22.34
C ILE A 325 4.95 -7.38 -23.54
N GLY A 326 4.20 -6.27 -23.54
CA GLY A 326 3.13 -6.06 -24.52
C GLY A 326 3.60 -5.61 -25.91
N ASN A 327 4.75 -4.93 -25.98
CA ASN A 327 5.27 -4.27 -27.18
C ASN A 327 6.73 -4.65 -27.46
N CYS A 328 7.12 -5.87 -27.07
CA CYS A 328 8.43 -6.39 -27.41
C CYS A 328 8.58 -6.47 -28.94
N GLN A 329 9.77 -6.15 -29.46
CA GLN A 329 10.05 -6.21 -30.89
C GLN A 329 9.73 -7.58 -31.49
N GLU A 330 9.91 -8.65 -30.71
CA GLU A 330 9.57 -10.01 -31.14
C GLU A 330 8.05 -10.21 -31.26
N ILE A 331 7.24 -9.77 -30.28
CA ILE A 331 5.77 -9.84 -30.37
C ILE A 331 5.24 -9.06 -31.58
N ASN A 332 5.86 -7.92 -31.91
CA ASN A 332 5.49 -7.12 -33.08
C ASN A 332 5.81 -7.80 -34.42
N LYS A 333 6.72 -8.78 -34.45
CA LYS A 333 6.93 -9.65 -35.62
C LYS A 333 5.86 -10.74 -35.67
N PHE A 334 5.59 -11.38 -34.53
CA PHE A 334 4.61 -12.45 -34.39
C PHE A 334 3.18 -11.99 -34.76
N THR A 335 2.77 -10.79 -34.31
CA THR A 335 1.44 -10.23 -34.65
C THR A 335 1.26 -9.98 -36.14
N LYS A 336 2.32 -9.64 -36.89
CA LYS A 336 2.23 -9.46 -38.34
C LYS A 336 2.05 -10.78 -39.08
N GLU A 337 2.63 -11.85 -38.55
CA GLU A 337 2.52 -13.21 -39.09
C GLU A 337 1.18 -13.89 -38.74
N LEU A 338 0.50 -13.46 -37.67
CA LEU A 338 -0.84 -13.96 -37.29
C LEU A 338 -2.01 -13.29 -38.00
N ILE A 339 -1.82 -12.12 -38.63
CA ILE A 339 -2.89 -11.42 -39.36
C ILE A 339 -3.60 -12.31 -40.40
N PRO A 340 -2.91 -13.15 -41.20
CA PRO A 340 -3.55 -14.09 -42.12
C PRO A 340 -4.44 -15.12 -41.42
N PHE A 341 -4.05 -15.61 -40.23
CA PHE A 341 -4.80 -16.60 -39.45
C PHE A 341 -5.99 -15.98 -38.68
N SER A 342 -5.87 -14.73 -38.24
CA SER A 342 -6.96 -14.02 -37.55
C SER A 342 -8.17 -13.77 -38.46
N LYS A 343 -7.93 -13.66 -39.77
CA LYS A 343 -8.99 -13.47 -40.78
C LYS A 343 -9.83 -14.73 -41.02
N SER A 344 -9.35 -15.92 -40.64
CA SER A 344 -10.08 -17.17 -40.88
C SER A 344 -10.98 -17.60 -39.71
N THR A 345 -10.84 -17.03 -38.50
CA THR A 345 -11.50 -17.59 -37.30
C THR A 345 -12.05 -16.58 -36.28
N VAL A 346 -11.84 -15.26 -36.39
CA VAL A 346 -12.26 -14.33 -35.31
C VAL A 346 -13.57 -13.61 -35.60
N ASN A 347 -14.57 -13.91 -34.78
CA ASN A 347 -15.83 -13.18 -34.63
C ASN A 347 -15.54 -11.68 -34.37
N THR A 348 -16.09 -10.80 -35.21
CA THR A 348 -15.72 -9.39 -35.45
C THR A 348 -15.84 -8.42 -34.26
N LYS A 349 -16.23 -8.88 -33.07
CA LYS A 349 -16.37 -8.02 -31.87
C LYS A 349 -15.03 -7.71 -31.18
N CYS A 350 -14.06 -8.63 -31.17
CA CYS A 350 -12.78 -8.43 -30.45
C CYS A 350 -11.79 -7.51 -31.20
N LEU A 351 -11.93 -7.40 -32.52
CA LEU A 351 -11.11 -6.50 -33.35
C LEU A 351 -11.47 -5.02 -33.21
N LYS A 352 -12.63 -4.67 -32.65
CA LYS A 352 -13.07 -3.28 -32.47
C LYS A 352 -12.46 -2.58 -31.24
N SER A 353 -12.00 -3.32 -30.24
CA SER A 353 -11.43 -2.76 -28.99
C SER A 353 -9.95 -2.39 -29.11
N TYR A 354 -9.19 -3.10 -29.94
CA TYR A 354 -7.76 -2.87 -30.12
C TYR A 354 -7.40 -1.46 -30.67
N PRO A 355 -8.12 -0.91 -31.67
CA PRO A 355 -7.91 0.47 -32.11
C PRO A 355 -8.23 1.50 -31.03
N LEU A 356 -9.25 1.23 -30.18
CA LEU A 356 -9.66 2.12 -29.10
C LEU A 356 -8.55 2.24 -28.04
N ILE A 357 -8.04 1.10 -27.57
CA ILE A 357 -6.96 1.03 -26.57
C ILE A 357 -5.68 1.69 -27.11
N LYS A 358 -5.37 1.48 -28.40
CA LYS A 358 -4.20 2.11 -29.04
C LYS A 358 -4.34 3.63 -29.12
N ASN A 359 -5.52 4.14 -29.48
CA ASN A 359 -5.77 5.58 -29.55
C ASN A 359 -5.70 6.23 -28.17
N GLU A 360 -6.31 5.61 -27.15
CA GLU A 360 -6.22 6.08 -25.75
C GLU A 360 -4.77 6.12 -25.26
N TYR A 361 -3.96 5.11 -25.62
CA TYR A 361 -2.54 5.06 -25.31
C TYR A 361 -1.75 6.17 -26.02
N ASP A 362 -1.97 6.38 -27.32
CA ASP A 362 -1.29 7.42 -28.09
C ASP A 362 -1.62 8.83 -27.58
N ASP A 363 -2.85 9.06 -27.14
CA ASP A 363 -3.27 10.32 -26.54
C ASP A 363 -2.66 10.51 -25.14
N ALA A 364 -2.60 9.46 -24.31
CA ALA A 364 -1.89 9.50 -23.03
C ALA A 364 -0.39 9.80 -23.21
N ILE A 365 0.26 9.21 -24.22
CA ILE A 365 1.67 9.46 -24.57
C ILE A 365 1.88 10.90 -25.06
N LYS A 366 0.95 11.47 -25.85
CA LYS A 366 1.02 12.88 -26.28
C LYS A 366 0.90 13.82 -25.09
N VAL A 367 0.00 13.54 -24.14
CA VAL A 367 -0.15 14.33 -22.91
C VAL A 367 1.13 14.24 -22.07
N TYR A 368 1.68 13.04 -21.88
CA TYR A 368 2.96 12.82 -21.20
C TYR A 368 4.10 13.62 -21.84
N LYS A 369 4.28 13.53 -23.18
CA LYS A 369 5.31 14.29 -23.90
C LYS A 369 5.11 15.81 -23.77
N LYS A 370 3.87 16.30 -23.73
CA LYS A 370 3.58 17.73 -23.48
C LYS A 370 3.92 18.15 -22.06
N LEU A 371 3.62 17.31 -21.06
CA LEU A 371 3.94 17.56 -19.65
C LEU A 371 5.46 17.54 -19.42
N VAL A 372 6.17 16.55 -19.94
CA VAL A 372 7.63 16.44 -19.84
C VAL A 372 8.33 17.57 -20.61
N LYS A 373 7.83 17.98 -21.78
CA LYS A 373 8.37 19.17 -22.48
C LYS A 373 8.16 20.45 -21.65
N LYS A 374 6.97 20.64 -21.06
CA LYS A 374 6.69 21.78 -20.16
C LYS A 374 7.58 21.75 -18.91
N GLU A 375 7.84 20.57 -18.35
CA GLU A 375 8.75 20.40 -17.22
C GLU A 375 10.21 20.56 -17.62
N SER A 376 10.64 20.23 -18.83
CA SER A 376 12.00 20.53 -19.30
C SER A 376 12.27 22.03 -19.43
N SER A 377 11.24 22.83 -19.74
CA SER A 377 11.33 24.29 -19.72
C SER A 377 11.24 24.88 -18.31
N LEU A 378 10.47 24.26 -17.40
CA LEU A 378 10.33 24.67 -15.99
C LEU A 378 11.54 24.26 -15.13
N CYS A 379 12.10 23.08 -15.35
CA CYS A 379 13.34 22.62 -14.73
C CYS A 379 14.55 23.42 -15.25
N LYS A 380 14.59 23.82 -16.53
CA LYS A 380 15.63 24.73 -17.02
C LYS A 380 15.53 26.13 -16.42
N SER A 381 14.33 26.62 -16.10
CA SER A 381 14.16 27.91 -15.42
C SER A 381 14.41 27.84 -13.91
N LEU A 382 14.13 26.70 -13.26
CA LEU A 382 14.50 26.46 -11.85
C LEU A 382 16.00 26.22 -11.64
N VAL A 383 16.69 25.56 -12.58
CA VAL A 383 18.17 25.40 -12.52
C VAL A 383 18.88 26.75 -12.66
N ASN A 384 18.32 27.70 -13.44
CA ASN A 384 18.86 29.06 -13.56
C ASN A 384 18.53 29.97 -12.36
N LEU A 385 17.54 29.61 -11.53
CA LEU A 385 17.19 30.32 -10.29
C LEU A 385 17.99 29.86 -9.06
N VAL A 386 18.76 28.78 -9.19
CA VAL A 386 19.67 28.25 -8.15
C VAL A 386 21.13 28.65 -8.43
N GLN A 387 21.38 29.41 -9.50
CA GLN A 387 22.70 29.97 -9.85
C GLN A 387 22.80 31.50 -9.69
N ILE A 388 21.84 32.11 -8.98
CA ILE A 388 21.91 33.46 -8.41
C ILE A 388 21.75 33.29 -6.90
#